data_AF-A0A954ZBF4-F1
#
_entry.id   AF-A0A954ZBF4-F1
#
_cell.length_a   1.000
_cell.length_b   1.000
_cell.length_c   1.000
_cell.angle_alpha   90.00
_cell.angle_beta   90.00
_cell.angle_gamma   90.00
#
_symmetry.space_group_name_H-M   'P 1'
#
loop_
_entity.id
_entity.type
_entity.pdbx_description
1 polymer ?
#
loop_
_entity_poly.entity_id
_entity_poly.type
_entity_poly.pdbx_seq_one_letter_code
_entity_poly.pdbx_strand_id
1 'polypeptide(L)'
;MACVLILGAATALSPDPRGFGTHEQWGLAPCWVQQRFNLPCPSCGMTTAFSHVVRGQLVAAFASNAGGTALALTTVVIGCYATASWIAKRWVVTPPSWSVVLGLGTFIVTVTLLDWVRRVAGP
;
A
#
# COMPACT_ATOMS: atom_id res chain seq x y z
N MET A 1 -9.57 8.77 -10.44
CA MET A 1 -10.19 7.47 -10.77
C MET A 1 -9.36 6.28 -10.28
N ALA A 2 -8.08 6.15 -10.68
CA ALA A 2 -7.25 4.98 -10.36
C ALA A 2 -7.16 4.64 -8.86
N CYS A 3 -6.94 5.63 -7.98
CA CYS A 3 -6.89 5.42 -6.53
C CYS A 3 -8.18 4.79 -5.98
N VAL A 4 -9.34 5.24 -6.46
CA VAL A 4 -10.65 4.72 -6.03
C VAL A 4 -10.81 3.26 -6.47
N LEU A 5 -10.40 2.91 -7.69
CA LEU A 5 -10.46 1.54 -8.18
C LEU A 5 -9.53 0.61 -7.39
N ILE A 6 -8.30 1.03 -7.09
CA ILE A 6 -7.34 0.24 -6.31
C ILE A 6 -7.87 0.00 -4.89
N LEU A 7 -8.38 1.04 -4.23
CA LEU A 7 -8.96 0.91 -2.89
C LEU A 7 -10.22 0.04 -2.92
N GLY A 8 -11.08 0.19 -3.92
CA GLY A 8 -12.23 -0.67 -4.13
C GLY A 8 -11.83 -2.14 -4.30
N ALA A 9 -10.80 -2.42 -5.09
CA ALA A 9 -10.29 -3.78 -5.26
C ALA A 9 -9.78 -4.37 -3.93
N ALA A 10 -9.11 -3.58 -3.09
CA ALA A 10 -8.66 -4.02 -1.77
C ALA A 10 -9.82 -4.37 -0.81
N THR A 11 -11.02 -3.80 -1.00
CA THR A 11 -12.20 -4.18 -0.20
C THR A 11 -12.71 -5.58 -0.54
N ALA A 12 -12.54 -6.03 -1.78
CA ALA A 12 -12.94 -7.36 -2.24
C ALA A 12 -12.04 -8.49 -1.73
N LEU A 13 -10.89 -8.16 -1.15
CA LEU A 13 -9.93 -9.09 -0.58
C LEU A 13 -10.04 -9.13 0.94
N SER A 14 -9.97 -10.32 1.53
CA SER A 14 -9.83 -10.46 2.98
C SER A 14 -8.35 -10.44 3.36
N PRO A 15 -7.90 -9.62 4.33
CA PRO A 15 -6.50 -9.65 4.76
C PRO A 15 -6.10 -11.08 5.18
N ASP A 16 -4.96 -11.55 4.68
CA ASP A 16 -4.47 -12.89 4.96
C ASP A 16 -3.81 -12.90 6.35
N PRO A 17 -4.15 -13.85 7.24
CA PRO A 17 -3.60 -13.91 8.59
C PRO A 17 -2.07 -14.10 8.64
N ARG A 18 -1.46 -14.57 7.54
CA ARG A 18 0.01 -14.64 7.41
C ARG A 18 0.68 -13.27 7.35
N GLY A 19 -0.08 -12.19 7.11
CA GLY A 19 0.44 -10.84 6.88
C GLY A 19 0.97 -10.61 5.46
N PHE A 20 0.86 -11.61 4.58
CA PHE A 20 1.22 -11.54 3.16
C PHE A 20 0.37 -12.49 2.32
N GLY A 21 0.46 -12.38 0.99
CA GLY A 21 -0.19 -13.32 0.07
C GLY A 21 -1.67 -13.02 -0.20
N THR A 22 -2.23 -11.92 0.28
CA THR A 22 -3.64 -11.56 0.04
C THR A 22 -3.99 -11.44 -1.46
N HIS A 23 -3.01 -11.14 -2.32
CA HIS A 23 -3.20 -11.11 -3.77
C HIS A 23 -3.45 -12.50 -4.38
N GLU A 24 -3.06 -13.59 -3.71
CA GLU A 24 -3.29 -14.98 -4.15
C GLU A 24 -4.79 -15.32 -4.25
N GLN A 25 -5.65 -14.60 -3.51
CA GLN A 25 -7.12 -14.77 -3.56
C GLN A 25 -7.71 -14.43 -4.94
N TRP A 26 -6.98 -13.66 -5.76
CA TRP A 26 -7.34 -13.40 -7.16
C TRP A 26 -6.77 -14.44 -8.13
N GLY A 27 -6.23 -15.56 -7.64
CA GLY A 27 -5.59 -16.59 -8.47
C GLY A 27 -4.21 -16.18 -8.97
N LEU A 28 -3.62 -15.13 -8.41
CA LEU A 28 -2.27 -14.70 -8.72
C LEU A 28 -1.25 -15.64 -8.07
N ALA A 29 -0.10 -15.82 -8.73
CA ALA A 29 0.97 -16.68 -8.23
C ALA A 29 1.51 -16.18 -6.87
N PRO A 30 1.96 -17.10 -5.99
CA PRO A 30 2.64 -16.72 -4.76
C PRO A 30 3.95 -15.98 -5.04
N CYS A 31 4.45 -15.25 -4.04
CA CYS A 31 5.72 -14.54 -4.17
C CYS A 31 6.88 -15.54 -4.31
N TRP A 32 7.54 -15.55 -5.48
CA TRP A 32 8.63 -16.49 -5.77
C TRP A 32 9.81 -16.37 -4.78
N VAL A 33 10.17 -15.14 -4.36
CA VAL A 33 11.27 -14.91 -3.41
C VAL A 33 10.95 -15.52 -2.05
N GLN A 34 9.74 -15.28 -1.52
CA GLN A 34 9.27 -15.86 -0.28
C GLN A 34 9.21 -17.39 -0.39
N GLN A 35 8.68 -17.92 -1.50
CA GLN A 35 8.54 -19.36 -1.70
C GLN A 35 9.91 -20.07 -1.80
N ARG A 36 10.89 -19.46 -2.48
CA ARG A 36 12.18 -20.09 -2.77
C ARG A 36 13.21 -19.92 -1.66
N PHE A 37 13.22 -18.76 -1.02
CA PHE A 37 14.24 -18.37 -0.04
C PHE A 37 13.70 -18.19 1.37
N ASN A 38 12.39 -18.31 1.57
CA ASN A 38 11.73 -18.03 2.85
C ASN A 38 12.02 -16.62 3.41
N LEU A 39 12.30 -15.67 2.51
CA LEU A 39 12.60 -14.28 2.85
C LEU A 39 11.57 -13.35 2.21
N PRO A 40 11.08 -12.33 2.94
CA PRO A 40 10.17 -11.37 2.37
C PRO A 40 10.90 -10.50 1.36
N CYS A 41 10.32 -10.34 0.16
CA CYS A 41 10.70 -9.26 -0.74
C CYS A 41 10.12 -7.93 -0.21
N PRO A 42 10.60 -6.75 -0.67
CA PRO A 42 10.13 -5.46 -0.16
C PRO A 42 8.62 -5.24 -0.35
N SER A 43 7.99 -5.89 -1.34
CA SER A 43 6.55 -5.81 -1.58
C SER A 43 5.73 -6.90 -0.88
N CYS A 44 6.36 -7.86 -0.21
CA CYS A 44 5.65 -8.92 0.48
C CYS A 44 4.77 -8.33 1.59
N GLY A 45 3.46 -8.57 1.52
CA GLY A 45 2.48 -7.99 2.45
C GLY A 45 1.86 -6.66 2.04
N MET A 46 2.24 -6.05 0.92
CA MET A 46 1.65 -4.77 0.49
C MET A 46 0.13 -4.88 0.23
N THR A 47 -0.34 -5.90 -0.48
CA THR A 47 -1.78 -6.09 -0.74
C THR A 47 -2.56 -6.39 0.55
N THR A 48 -1.95 -7.13 1.47
CA THR A 48 -2.50 -7.38 2.81
C THR A 48 -2.63 -6.08 3.60
N ALA A 49 -1.60 -5.22 3.57
CA ALA A 49 -1.63 -3.89 4.19
C ALA A 49 -2.74 -3.01 3.60
N PHE A 50 -2.91 -3.00 2.27
CA PHE A 50 -4.03 -2.31 1.62
C PHE A 50 -5.39 -2.80 2.12
N SER A 51 -5.60 -4.12 2.19
CA SER A 51 -6.84 -4.71 2.67
C SER A 51 -7.12 -4.37 4.14
N HIS A 52 -6.09 -4.23 4.98
CA HIS A 52 -6.22 -3.74 6.36
C HIS A 52 -6.54 -2.24 6.42
N VAL A 53 -5.88 -1.40 5.61
CA VAL A 53 -6.09 0.06 5.60
C VAL A 53 -7.52 0.41 5.22
N VAL A 54 -8.10 -0.21 4.18
CA VAL A 54 -9.50 0.03 3.80
C VAL A 54 -10.51 -0.41 4.87
N ARG A 55 -10.08 -1.22 5.85
CA ARG A 55 -10.85 -1.67 7.01
C ARG A 55 -10.54 -0.90 8.29
N GLY A 56 -9.68 0.13 8.24
CA GLY A 56 -9.25 0.91 9.41
C GLY A 56 -8.31 0.17 10.37
N GLN A 57 -7.77 -0.99 9.98
CA GLN A 57 -6.94 -1.85 10.82
C GLN A 57 -5.46 -1.48 10.72
N LEU A 58 -5.11 -0.25 11.10
CA LEU A 58 -3.78 0.32 10.83
C LEU A 58 -2.63 -0.45 11.50
N VAL A 59 -2.81 -0.94 12.73
CA VAL A 59 -1.77 -1.71 13.44
C VAL A 59 -1.44 -2.98 12.66
N ALA A 60 -2.46 -3.72 12.20
CA ALA A 60 -2.27 -4.91 11.40
C ALA A 60 -1.70 -4.60 10.00
N ALA A 61 -2.06 -3.45 9.41
CA ALA A 61 -1.46 -2.98 8.17
C ALA A 61 0.05 -2.75 8.31
N PHE A 62 0.48 -2.02 9.35
CA PHE A 62 1.90 -1.77 9.62
C PHE A 62 2.66 -3.07 9.92
N ALA A 63 2.05 -4.00 10.65
CA ALA A 63 2.62 -5.33 10.86
C ALA A 63 2.81 -6.07 9.52
N SER A 64 1.84 -5.98 8.62
CA SER A 64 1.87 -6.65 7.30
C SER A 64 2.92 -6.07 6.35
N ASN A 65 2.97 -4.74 6.16
CA ASN A 65 3.98 -4.03 5.37
C ASN A 65 3.89 -2.51 5.63
N ALA A 66 4.93 -1.89 6.19
CA ALA A 66 4.90 -0.46 6.53
C ALA A 66 4.93 0.44 5.29
N GLY A 67 5.71 0.06 4.27
CA GLY A 67 5.74 0.76 2.97
C GLY A 67 4.40 0.70 2.23
N GLY A 68 3.78 -0.48 2.23
CA GLY A 68 2.43 -0.71 1.70
C GLY A 68 1.37 0.07 2.45
N THR A 69 1.50 0.20 3.78
CA THR A 69 0.61 1.04 4.60
C THR A 69 0.74 2.51 4.24
N ALA A 70 1.96 3.04 4.13
CA ALA A 70 2.21 4.42 3.71
C ALA A 70 1.65 4.69 2.30
N LEU A 71 1.84 3.75 1.37
CA LEU A 71 1.30 3.83 0.02
C LEU A 71 -0.23 3.79 0.00
N ALA A 72 -0.86 2.89 0.78
CA ALA A 72 -2.31 2.79 0.89
C ALA A 72 -2.93 4.07 1.46
N LEU A 73 -2.37 4.62 2.55
CA LEU A 73 -2.82 5.87 3.15
C LEU A 73 -2.69 7.05 2.17
N THR A 74 -1.55 7.13 1.47
CA THR A 74 -1.34 8.13 0.41
C THR A 74 -2.38 7.98 -0.70
N THR A 75 -2.70 6.74 -1.08
CA THR A 75 -3.73 6.43 -2.09
C THR A 75 -5.13 6.87 -1.63
N VAL A 76 -5.47 6.69 -0.35
CA VAL A 76 -6.72 7.20 0.24
C VAL A 76 -6.77 8.72 0.16
N VAL A 77 -5.73 9.40 0.65
CA VAL A 77 -5.69 10.88 0.68
C VAL A 77 -5.77 11.47 -0.74
N ILE A 78 -4.96 10.96 -1.67
CA ILE A 78 -4.98 11.41 -3.07
C ILE A 78 -6.31 11.07 -3.73
N GLY A 79 -6.87 9.88 -3.47
CA GLY A 79 -8.17 9.46 -3.99
C GLY A 79 -9.31 10.38 -3.56
N CYS A 80 -9.36 10.73 -2.28
CA CYS A 80 -10.33 11.69 -1.73
C CYS A 80 -10.11 13.09 -2.32
N TYR A 81 -8.88 13.58 -2.34
CA TYR A 81 -8.54 14.91 -2.88
C TYR A 81 -8.91 15.06 -4.37
N ALA A 82 -8.54 14.07 -5.19
CA ALA A 82 -8.83 14.07 -6.62
C ALA A 82 -10.33 13.99 -6.89
N THR A 83 -11.06 13.17 -6.14
CA THR A 83 -12.53 13.07 -6.24
C THR A 83 -13.20 14.39 -5.87
N ALA A 84 -12.79 15.01 -4.76
CA ALA A 84 -13.32 16.30 -4.33
C ALA A 84 -13.04 17.41 -5.36
N SER A 85 -11.83 17.47 -5.91
CA SER A 85 -11.46 18.44 -6.95
C SER A 85 -12.23 18.22 -8.26
N TRP A 86 -12.51 16.96 -8.62
CA TRP A 86 -13.33 16.62 -9.78
C TRP A 86 -14.78 17.10 -9.60
N ILE A 87 -15.41 16.80 -8.45
CA ILE A 87 -16.79 17.24 -8.15
C ILE A 87 -16.88 18.78 -8.13
N ALA A 88 -15.89 19.44 -7.52
CA ALA A 88 -15.85 20.90 -7.43
C ALA A 88 -15.52 21.59 -8.76
N LYS A 89 -15.12 20.84 -9.80
CA LYS A 89 -14.62 21.35 -11.09
C LYS A 89 -13.49 22.37 -10.93
N ARG A 90 -12.75 22.30 -9.82
CA ARG A 90 -11.61 23.17 -9.49
C ARG A 90 -10.66 22.42 -8.56
N TRP A 91 -9.41 22.86 -8.49
CA TRP A 91 -8.49 22.39 -7.45
C TRP A 91 -8.99 22.88 -6.08
N VAL A 92 -9.24 21.95 -5.16
CA VAL A 92 -9.72 22.31 -3.81
C VAL A 92 -8.63 23.02 -3.02
N VAL A 93 -7.37 22.64 -3.21
CA VAL A 93 -6.19 23.22 -2.56
C VAL A 93 -5.21 23.72 -3.63
N THR A 94 -4.26 22.90 -4.05
CA THR A 94 -3.28 23.21 -5.09
C THR A 94 -3.09 22.00 -5.99
N PRO A 95 -2.90 22.18 -7.31
CA PRO A 95 -2.55 21.06 -8.17
C PRO A 95 -1.27 20.38 -7.65
N PRO A 96 -1.19 19.04 -7.74
CA PRO A 96 0.01 18.32 -7.29
C PRO A 96 1.23 18.77 -8.10
N SER A 97 2.25 19.28 -7.41
CA SER A 97 3.52 19.63 -8.02
C SER A 97 4.44 18.41 -8.09
N TRP A 98 5.38 18.42 -9.03
CA TRP A 98 6.40 17.37 -9.14
C TRP A 98 7.21 17.20 -7.86
N SER A 99 7.47 18.28 -7.12
CA SER A 99 8.17 18.20 -5.84
C SER A 99 7.40 17.39 -4.79
N VAL A 100 6.07 17.51 -4.72
CA VAL A 100 5.24 16.71 -3.82
C VAL A 100 5.24 15.25 -4.25
N VAL A 101 5.12 14.97 -5.55
CA VAL A 101 5.14 13.59 -6.07
C VAL A 101 6.47 12.91 -5.76
N LEU A 102 7.58 13.60 -6.03
CA LEU A 102 8.93 13.10 -5.73
C LEU A 102 9.12 12.93 -4.23
N GLY A 103 8.70 13.89 -3.41
CA GLY A 103 8.79 13.80 -1.95
C GLY A 103 8.04 12.61 -1.37
N LEU A 104 6.78 12.40 -1.79
CA LEU A 104 5.99 11.24 -1.37
C LEU A 104 6.57 9.92 -1.88
N GLY A 105 7.01 9.89 -3.14
CA GLY A 105 7.65 8.72 -3.74
C GLY A 105 8.92 8.32 -2.98
N THR A 106 9.82 9.27 -2.74
CA THR A 106 11.03 9.06 -1.95
C THR A 106 10.70 8.59 -0.54
N PHE A 107 9.74 9.24 0.14
CA PHE A 107 9.31 8.82 1.47
C PHE A 107 8.82 7.36 1.50
N ILE A 108 7.94 6.98 0.57
CA ILE A 108 7.40 5.61 0.49
C ILE A 108 8.50 4.59 0.20
N VAL A 109 9.41 4.90 -0.74
CA VAL A 109 10.55 4.03 -1.07
C VAL A 109 11.46 3.87 0.15
N THR A 110 11.81 4.96 0.83
CA THR A 110 12.63 4.92 2.05
C THR A 110 11.97 4.06 3.14
N VAL A 111 10.69 4.27 3.44
CA VAL A 111 9.96 3.46 4.43
C VAL A 111 9.94 1.98 4.02
N THR A 112 9.70 1.69 2.73
CA THR A 112 9.69 0.32 2.22
C THR A 112 11.05 -0.37 2.39
N LEU A 113 12.13 0.32 2.05
CA LEU A 113 13.49 -0.24 2.17
C LEU A 113 13.89 -0.42 3.64
N LEU A 114 13.58 0.55 4.51
CA LEU A 114 13.87 0.44 5.95
C LEU A 114 13.10 -0.70 6.61
N ASP A 115 11.80 -0.83 6.32
CA ASP A 115 10.95 -1.93 6.80
C ASP A 115 11.45 -3.29 6.28
N TRP A 116 11.82 -3.35 5.00
CA TRP A 116 12.37 -4.56 4.40
C TRP A 116 13.70 -4.97 5.05
N VAL A 117 14.65 -4.04 5.21
CA VAL A 117 15.93 -4.31 5.88
C VAL A 117 15.69 -4.81 7.30
N ARG A 118 14.77 -4.18 8.05
CA ARG A 118 14.41 -4.63 9.40
C ARG A 118 13.85 -6.06 9.41
N ARG A 119 13.03 -6.44 8.43
CA ARG A 119 12.41 -7.78 8.34
C ARG A 119 13.38 -8.88 7.91
N VAL A 120 14.38 -8.54 7.10
CA VAL A 120 15.40 -9.50 6.64
C VAL A 120 16.55 -9.62 7.64
N ALA A 121 16.92 -8.53 8.32
CA ALA A 121 17.99 -8.51 9.31
C ALA A 121 17.52 -8.85 10.74
N GLY A 122 16.21 -8.86 10.98
CA GLY A 122 15.63 -9.29 12.25
C GLY A 122 15.77 -10.81 12.43
N PRO A 123 15.93 -11.29 13.68
CA PRO A 123 15.97 -12.72 13.99
C PRO A 123 14.65 -13.44 13.69
#